data_AF-A0A534Q8J2-F1
#
_entry.id   AF-A0A534Q8J2-F1
#
_cell.length_a   1.000
_cell.length_b   1.000
_cell.length_c   1.000
_cell.angle_alpha   90.00
_cell.angle_beta   90.00
_cell.angle_gamma   90.00
#
_symmetry.space_group_name_H-M   'P 1'
#
loop_
_entity.id
_entity.type
_entity.pdbx_description
1 polymer ?
#
loop_
_entity_poly.entity_id
_entity_poly.type
_entity_poly.pdbx_seq_one_letter_code
_entity_poly.pdbx_strand_id
1 'polypeptide(L)'
;MSGLQTCRDGDATCDGDGAADGRCAFRVAVCLNPSDAGLPTCRADAVAAYALVRPTPATGASVDRANARALVDALVALGGVRGGPRRNVVRFAPPLAGSRCSPLAAVRVPTRGKGERVVRGRARGASGRSDADTLRLRCLPR
;
A
#
# COMPACT_ATOMS: atom_id res chain seq x y z
N MET A 1 -8.17 7.30 5.83
CA MET A 1 -7.24 7.40 6.99
C MET A 1 -5.88 7.96 6.58
N SER A 2 -5.18 8.64 7.49
CA SER A 2 -3.77 9.03 7.32
C SER A 2 -2.96 8.51 8.51
N GLY A 3 -1.98 7.63 8.27
CA GLY A 3 -1.11 7.08 9.32
C GLY A 3 0.36 7.41 9.06
N LEU A 4 1.16 7.54 10.13
CA LEU A 4 2.62 7.61 10.07
C LEU A 4 3.19 6.41 10.80
N GLN A 5 3.98 5.59 10.10
CA GLN A 5 4.82 4.58 10.72
C GLN A 5 6.28 5.06 10.67
N THR A 6 6.92 5.08 11.84
CA THR A 6 8.35 5.36 11.95
C THR A 6 9.09 4.08 12.28
N CYS A 7 10.29 3.91 11.73
CA CYS A 7 11.22 2.83 12.04
C CYS A 7 12.65 3.37 12.05
N ARG A 8 13.55 2.68 12.77
CA ARG A 8 14.98 2.96 12.78
C ARG A 8 15.69 1.89 11.95
N ASP A 9 16.63 2.33 11.12
CA ASP A 9 17.47 1.47 10.27
C ASP A 9 18.17 0.39 11.11
N GLY A 10 17.91 -0.89 10.81
CA GLY A 10 18.41 -2.04 11.55
C GLY A 10 17.58 -2.49 12.77
N ASP A 11 16.42 -1.89 13.05
CA ASP A 11 15.52 -2.34 14.11
C ASP A 11 14.68 -3.54 13.63
N ALA A 12 15.02 -4.75 14.09
CA ALA A 12 14.36 -5.99 13.67
C ALA A 12 12.84 -6.07 13.96
N THR A 13 12.29 -5.17 14.79
CA THR A 13 10.84 -5.15 15.09
C THR A 13 10.03 -4.51 13.96
N CYS A 14 10.60 -3.53 13.25
CA CYS A 14 9.90 -2.74 12.23
C CYS A 14 10.60 -2.75 10.87
N ASP A 15 11.91 -2.98 10.86
CA ASP A 15 12.74 -3.08 9.67
C ASP A 15 12.76 -4.54 9.20
N GLY A 16 12.13 -4.80 8.07
CA GLY A 16 11.84 -6.16 7.61
C GLY A 16 13.08 -6.98 7.25
N ASP A 17 14.24 -6.36 7.01
CA ASP A 17 15.52 -7.06 6.81
C ASP A 17 16.45 -6.96 8.03
N GLY A 18 16.13 -6.13 9.02
CA GLY A 18 16.90 -5.95 10.25
C GLY A 18 18.33 -5.45 10.03
N ALA A 19 18.68 -4.99 8.83
CA ALA A 19 20.03 -4.57 8.49
C ALA A 19 20.19 -3.05 8.64
N ALA A 20 21.29 -2.61 9.25
CA ALA A 20 21.63 -1.19 9.27
C ALA A 20 22.37 -0.80 7.98
N ASP A 21 21.64 -0.73 6.86
CA ASP A 21 22.19 -0.50 5.52
C ASP A 21 21.79 0.85 4.89
N GLY A 22 21.20 1.74 5.72
CA GLY A 22 20.80 3.08 5.33
C GLY A 22 19.38 3.14 4.75
N ARG A 23 18.53 2.16 5.01
CA ARG A 23 17.12 2.12 4.60
C ARG A 23 16.34 1.16 5.48
N CYS A 24 15.04 1.41 5.59
CA CYS A 24 14.13 0.48 6.25
C CYS A 24 13.27 -0.24 5.20
N ALA A 25 13.03 -1.53 5.39
CA ALA A 25 12.11 -2.36 4.62
C ALA A 25 10.78 -2.56 5.36
N PHE A 26 9.83 -1.65 5.17
CA PHE A 26 8.50 -1.77 5.78
C PHE A 26 7.68 -2.88 5.12
N ARG A 27 7.00 -3.69 5.93
CA ARG A 27 6.05 -4.72 5.45
C ARG A 27 4.64 -4.12 5.42
N VAL A 28 4.13 -3.85 4.23
CA VAL A 28 2.86 -3.14 4.03
C VAL A 28 1.85 -4.03 3.30
N ALA A 29 0.64 -4.16 3.85
CA ALA A 29 -0.50 -4.73 3.15
C ALA A 29 -1.54 -3.64 2.85
N VAL A 30 -2.30 -3.83 1.78
CA VAL A 30 -3.52 -3.07 1.52
C VAL A 30 -4.71 -3.92 1.92
N CYS A 31 -5.50 -3.44 2.89
CA CYS A 31 -6.73 -4.08 3.33
C CYS A 31 -7.94 -3.39 2.70
N LEU A 32 -8.81 -4.18 2.10
CA LEU A 32 -10.04 -3.75 1.45
C LEU A 32 -11.23 -4.27 2.24
N ASN A 33 -12.25 -3.44 2.40
CA ASN A 33 -13.46 -3.73 3.17
C ASN A 33 -13.19 -4.27 4.59
N PRO A 34 -12.26 -3.69 5.36
CA PRO A 34 -12.00 -4.16 6.71
C PRO A 34 -13.29 -4.16 7.53
N SER A 35 -13.58 -5.28 8.18
CA SER A 35 -14.72 -5.40 9.09
C SER A 35 -14.34 -4.81 10.45
N ASP A 36 -15.20 -3.94 10.98
CA ASP A 36 -15.04 -3.39 12.32
C ASP A 36 -16.00 -4.11 13.28
N ALA A 37 -15.44 -4.83 14.26
CA ALA A 37 -16.23 -5.56 15.25
C ALA A 37 -17.05 -4.62 16.16
N GLY A 38 -16.63 -3.36 16.33
CA GLY A 38 -17.39 -2.33 17.02
C GLY A 38 -18.55 -1.77 16.21
N LEU A 39 -18.59 -2.02 14.89
CA LEU A 39 -19.64 -1.56 13.98
C LEU A 39 -20.15 -2.71 13.10
N PRO A 40 -20.77 -3.76 13.68
CA PRO A 40 -21.11 -5.00 12.97
C PRO A 40 -22.14 -4.82 11.84
N THR A 41 -22.92 -3.74 11.86
CA THR A 41 -23.90 -3.40 10.83
C THR A 41 -23.33 -2.53 9.71
N CYS A 42 -22.12 -1.97 9.89
CA CYS A 42 -21.45 -1.16 8.88
C CYS A 42 -20.79 -2.06 7.83
N ARG A 43 -21.55 -2.42 6.80
CA ARG A 43 -21.04 -3.26 5.71
C ARG A 43 -20.45 -2.40 4.60
N ALA A 44 -19.14 -2.57 4.37
CA ALA A 44 -18.47 -1.93 3.24
C ALA A 44 -19.02 -2.43 1.90
N ASP A 45 -19.02 -1.54 0.90
CA ASP A 45 -19.37 -1.85 -0.49
C ASP A 45 -18.30 -2.73 -1.13
N ALA A 46 -18.67 -3.58 -2.10
CA ALA A 46 -17.69 -4.39 -2.83
C ALA A 46 -16.74 -3.48 -3.62
N VAL A 47 -15.44 -3.76 -3.61
CA VAL A 47 -14.43 -2.92 -4.28
C VAL A 47 -14.30 -3.33 -5.74
N ALA A 48 -14.65 -2.44 -6.66
CA ALA A 48 -14.53 -2.65 -8.10
C ALA A 48 -13.12 -2.34 -8.62
N ALA A 49 -12.41 -1.40 -8.00
CA ALA A 49 -11.04 -1.08 -8.38
C ALA A 49 -10.24 -0.44 -7.24
N TYR A 50 -8.92 -0.58 -7.30
CA TYR A 50 -7.98 0.15 -6.47
C TYR A 50 -6.93 0.85 -7.34
N ALA A 51 -6.66 2.12 -7.08
CA ALA A 51 -5.62 2.88 -7.72
C ALA A 51 -4.52 3.21 -6.71
N LEU A 52 -3.29 2.76 -6.98
CA LEU A 52 -2.10 3.25 -6.28
C LEU A 52 -1.75 4.63 -6.84
N VAL A 53 -2.19 5.68 -6.15
CA VAL A 53 -2.05 7.08 -6.57
C VAL A 53 -0.58 7.53 -6.45
N ARG A 54 0.10 7.14 -5.37
CA ARG A 54 1.54 7.38 -5.16
C ARG A 54 2.16 6.24 -4.33
N PRO A 55 3.42 5.84 -4.60
CA PRO A 55 4.14 6.07 -5.85
C PRO A 55 3.46 5.35 -7.02
N THR A 56 3.67 5.80 -8.26
CA THR A 56 3.15 5.08 -9.44
C THR A 56 4.27 4.26 -10.11
N PRO A 57 3.99 3.11 -10.74
CA PRO A 57 5.00 2.33 -11.46
C PRO A 57 5.65 3.04 -12.66
N ALA A 58 5.09 4.16 -13.11
CA ALA A 58 5.64 5.01 -14.17
C ALA A 58 6.61 6.11 -13.64
N THR A 59 6.85 6.20 -12.34
CA THR A 59 7.78 7.19 -11.76
C THR A 59 9.22 6.98 -12.23
N GLY A 60 10.00 8.07 -12.33
CA GLY A 60 11.42 8.03 -12.71
C GLY A 60 12.32 7.41 -11.63
N ALA A 61 12.02 7.66 -10.35
CA ALA A 61 12.83 7.20 -9.22
C ALA A 61 12.79 5.67 -9.06
N SER A 62 13.95 5.02 -9.09
CA SER A 62 14.07 3.54 -9.08
C SER A 62 13.45 2.89 -7.84
N VAL A 63 13.70 3.44 -6.65
CA VAL A 63 13.13 2.94 -5.38
C VAL A 63 11.61 3.05 -5.37
N ASP A 64 11.07 4.21 -5.74
CA ASP A 64 9.62 4.43 -5.76
C ASP A 64 8.93 3.55 -6.81
N ARG A 65 9.61 3.31 -7.94
CA ARG A 65 9.14 2.40 -8.98
C ARG A 65 9.08 0.96 -8.49
N ALA A 66 10.11 0.51 -7.76
CA ALA A 66 10.14 -0.82 -7.16
C ALA A 66 9.04 -0.99 -6.10
N ASN A 67 8.91 -0.02 -5.18
CA ASN A 67 7.85 0.02 -4.17
C ASN A 67 6.45 -0.01 -4.82
N ALA A 68 6.25 0.78 -5.87
CA ALA A 68 4.97 0.81 -6.58
C ALA A 68 4.64 -0.51 -7.28
N ARG A 69 5.65 -1.20 -7.85
CA ARG A 69 5.46 -2.53 -8.44
C ARG A 69 5.07 -3.54 -7.36
N ALA A 70 5.81 -3.62 -6.26
CA ALA A 70 5.52 -4.54 -5.16
C ALA A 70 4.08 -4.36 -4.61
N LEU A 71 3.66 -3.12 -4.38
CA LEU A 71 2.29 -2.83 -3.90
C LEU A 71 1.21 -3.20 -4.92
N VAL A 72 1.43 -2.92 -6.21
CA VAL A 72 0.47 -3.29 -7.26
C VAL A 72 0.41 -4.81 -7.45
N ASP A 73 1.54 -5.49 -7.37
CA ASP A 73 1.60 -6.96 -7.52
C ASP A 73 0.92 -7.65 -6.33
N ALA A 74 1.08 -7.11 -5.11
CA ALA A 74 0.32 -7.56 -3.93
C ALA A 74 -1.20 -7.36 -4.10
N LEU A 75 -1.64 -6.25 -4.68
CA LEU A 75 -3.05 -6.01 -5.00
C LEU A 75 -3.58 -6.96 -6.10
N VAL A 76 -2.76 -7.28 -7.11
CA VAL A 76 -3.11 -8.27 -8.15
C VAL A 76 -3.29 -9.66 -7.53
N ALA A 77 -2.49 -10.02 -6.52
CA ALA A 77 -2.63 -11.28 -5.80
C ALA A 77 -3.97 -11.44 -5.05
N LEU A 78 -4.77 -10.38 -4.91
CA LEU A 78 -6.16 -10.46 -4.46
C LEU A 78 -7.15 -10.94 -5.55
N GLY A 79 -6.66 -11.29 -6.74
CA GLY A 79 -7.47 -11.75 -7.88
C GLY A 79 -7.87 -10.63 -8.84
N GLY A 80 -7.18 -9.49 -8.82
CA GLY A 80 -7.46 -8.35 -9.68
C GLY A 80 -6.57 -8.29 -10.92
N VAL A 81 -7.04 -7.60 -11.96
CA VAL A 81 -6.28 -7.36 -13.20
C VAL A 81 -5.68 -5.96 -13.19
N ARG A 82 -4.37 -5.90 -13.43
CA ARG A 82 -3.61 -4.64 -13.52
C ARG A 82 -3.85 -3.91 -14.83
N GLY A 83 -4.04 -2.60 -14.77
CA GLY A 83 -4.20 -1.74 -15.94
C GLY A 83 -4.01 -0.25 -15.64
N GLY A 84 -4.60 0.58 -16.50
CA GLY A 84 -4.45 2.04 -16.49
C GLY A 84 -3.14 2.52 -17.13
N PRO A 85 -3.06 3.80 -17.54
CA PRO A 85 -1.93 4.32 -18.32
C PRO A 85 -0.59 4.29 -17.57
N ARG A 86 -0.62 4.34 -16.23
CA ARG A 86 0.59 4.23 -15.39
C ARG A 86 0.78 2.84 -14.79
N ARG A 87 0.01 1.85 -15.26
CA ARG A 87 -0.05 0.49 -14.74
C ARG A 87 -0.23 0.44 -13.22
N ASN A 88 -1.03 1.35 -12.66
CA ASN A 88 -1.20 1.59 -11.22
C ASN A 88 -2.63 1.33 -10.73
N VAL A 89 -3.51 0.82 -11.59
CA VAL A 89 -4.90 0.50 -11.25
C VAL A 89 -5.05 -1.01 -11.29
N VAL A 90 -5.68 -1.58 -10.27
CA VAL A 90 -6.10 -2.98 -10.22
C VAL A 90 -7.62 -2.99 -10.23
N ARG A 91 -8.22 -3.73 -11.16
CA ARG A 91 -9.68 -3.88 -11.28
C ARG A 91 -10.08 -5.29 -10.87
N PHE A 92 -11.19 -5.40 -10.16
CA PHE A 92 -11.74 -6.68 -9.70
C PHE A 92 -13.02 -6.98 -10.48
N ALA A 93 -13.07 -8.14 -11.11
CA ALA A 93 -14.23 -8.65 -11.82
C ALA A 93 -14.39 -10.14 -11.48
N PRO A 94 -15.40 -10.52 -10.65
CA PRO A 94 -16.38 -9.64 -10.00
C PRO A 94 -15.76 -8.66 -8.97
N PRO A 95 -16.46 -7.58 -8.57
CA PRO A 95 -16.02 -6.70 -7.49
C PRO A 95 -15.72 -7.47 -6.20
N LEU A 96 -14.64 -7.09 -5.52
CA LEU A 96 -14.15 -7.79 -4.34
C LEU A 96 -15.05 -7.52 -3.13
N ALA A 97 -15.76 -8.55 -2.67
CA ALA A 97 -16.61 -8.48 -1.48
C ALA A 97 -15.89 -9.06 -0.24
N GLY A 98 -16.29 -8.56 0.93
CA GLY A 98 -15.76 -8.98 2.23
C GLY A 98 -14.36 -8.45 2.54
N SER A 99 -13.98 -8.55 3.83
CA SER A 99 -12.68 -8.09 4.34
C SER A 99 -11.55 -8.95 3.82
N ARG A 100 -10.57 -8.34 3.14
CA ARG A 100 -9.38 -9.01 2.60
C ARG A 100 -8.18 -8.08 2.62
N CYS A 101 -7.01 -8.61 2.95
CA CYS A 101 -5.74 -7.90 2.85
C CYS A 101 -4.85 -8.57 1.80
N SER A 102 -4.11 -7.77 1.05
CA SER A 102 -3.07 -8.27 0.16
C SER A 102 -1.99 -9.02 0.95
N PRO A 103 -1.16 -9.85 0.30
CA PRO A 103 0.14 -10.22 0.85
C PRO A 103 0.96 -8.98 1.23
N LEU A 104 1.89 -9.14 2.16
CA LEU A 104 2.81 -8.07 2.56
C LEU A 104 3.77 -7.74 1.42
N ALA A 105 3.79 -6.48 1.02
CA ALA A 105 4.78 -5.92 0.11
C ALA A 105 5.89 -5.23 0.91
N ALA A 106 7.15 -5.46 0.52
CA ALA A 106 8.28 -4.72 1.05
C ALA A 106 8.33 -3.32 0.42
N VAL A 107 8.23 -2.28 1.26
CA VAL A 107 8.34 -0.87 0.87
C VAL A 107 9.62 -0.31 1.46
N ARG A 108 10.59 0.00 0.59
CA ARG A 108 11.91 0.50 0.99
C ARG A 108 11.91 2.01 1.16
N VAL A 109 12.44 2.48 2.29
CA VAL A 109 12.56 3.91 2.62
C VAL A 109 14.01 4.21 2.98
N PRO A 110 14.79 4.84 2.08
CA PRO A 110 16.14 5.28 2.39
C PRO A 110 16.17 6.33 3.50
N THR A 111 17.16 6.27 4.40
CA THR A 111 17.41 7.31 5.42
C THR A 111 17.93 8.61 4.81
N ARG A 112 18.65 8.51 3.68
CA ARG A 112 19.16 9.67 2.92
C ARG A 112 18.01 10.52 2.35
N GLY A 113 18.27 11.82 2.20
CA GLY A 113 17.26 12.79 1.76
C GLY A 113 16.23 13.03 2.87
N LYS A 114 14.93 12.91 2.57
CA LYS A 114 13.87 13.17 3.55
C LYS A 114 13.64 12.04 4.55
N GLY A 115 14.22 10.85 4.36
CA GLY A 115 13.93 9.70 5.21
C GLY A 115 12.47 9.24 5.16
N GLU A 116 11.67 9.69 4.19
CA GLU A 116 10.22 9.47 4.16
C GLU A 116 9.75 9.00 2.77
N ARG A 117 8.74 8.12 2.76
CA ARG A 117 7.93 7.82 1.58
C ARG A 117 6.45 7.86 1.92
N VAL A 118 5.66 8.28 0.94
CA VAL A 118 4.20 8.34 1.03
C VAL A 118 3.61 7.32 0.08
N VAL A 119 2.80 6.42 0.64
CA VAL A 119 1.92 5.52 -0.09
C VAL A 119 0.53 6.10 -0.05
N ARG A 120 -0.06 6.39 -1.21
CA ARG A 120 -1.43 6.89 -1.33
C ARG A 120 -2.22 5.98 -2.24
N GLY A 121 -3.35 5.50 -1.74
CA GLY A 121 -4.28 4.65 -2.45
C GLY A 121 -5.63 5.31 -2.66
N ARG A 122 -6.41 4.75 -3.58
CA ARG A 122 -7.83 5.05 -3.72
C ARG A 122 -8.60 3.80 -4.12
N ALA A 123 -9.52 3.37 -3.26
CA ALA A 123 -10.50 2.35 -3.59
C ALA A 123 -11.71 2.99 -4.30
N ARG A 124 -12.31 2.26 -5.23
CA ARG A 124 -13.60 2.56 -5.85
C ARG A 124 -14.54 1.39 -5.63
N GLY A 125 -15.66 1.64 -4.98
CA GLY A 125 -16.74 0.68 -4.75
C GLY A 125 -17.57 0.42 -6.00
N ALA A 126 -18.29 -0.69 -6.03
CA ALA A 126 -19.22 -1.07 -7.08
C ALA A 126 -20.39 -0.06 -7.20
N SER A 127 -20.76 0.59 -6.09
CA SER A 127 -21.76 1.68 -6.05
C SER A 127 -21.25 3.02 -6.62
N GLY A 128 -19.98 3.10 -7.04
CA GLY A 128 -19.35 4.34 -7.52
C GLY A 128 -18.74 5.21 -6.41
N ARG A 129 -18.98 4.89 -5.13
CA ARG A 129 -18.29 5.55 -4.00
C ARG A 129 -16.79 5.31 -4.05
N SER A 130 -16.02 6.25 -3.54
CA SER A 130 -14.56 6.13 -3.49
C SER A 130 -14.05 6.47 -2.11
N ASP A 131 -13.01 5.78 -1.69
CA ASP A 131 -12.27 6.05 -0.46
C ASP A 131 -10.77 6.18 -0.76
N ALA A 132 -10.07 7.05 -0.03
CA ALA A 132 -8.68 7.34 -0.26
C ALA A 132 -7.87 7.37 1.04
N ASP A 133 -6.83 6.55 1.07
CA ASP A 133 -5.92 6.42 2.21
C ASP A 133 -4.54 6.93 1.89
N THR A 134 -3.86 7.41 2.93
CA THR A 134 -2.46 7.81 2.88
C THR A 134 -1.70 7.17 4.05
N LEU A 135 -0.60 6.52 3.74
CA LEU A 135 0.36 6.00 4.71
C LEU A 135 1.70 6.70 4.48
N ARG A 136 2.25 7.30 5.54
CA ARG A 136 3.59 7.85 5.57
C ARG A 136 4.50 6.85 6.28
N LEU A 137 5.65 6.59 5.69
CA LEU A 137 6.67 5.71 6.23
C LEU A 137 7.93 6.53 6.42
N ARG A 138 8.45 6.58 7.64
CA ARG A 138 9.67 7.31 7.98
C ARG A 138 10.74 6.36 8.49
N CYS A 139 11.90 6.35 7.83
CA CYS A 139 13.08 5.64 8.28
C CYS A 139 14.07 6.63 8.89
N LEU A 140 14.38 6.44 10.16
CA LEU A 140 15.41 7.19 10.88
C LEU A 140 16.77 6.52 10.67
N PRO A 141 17.87 7.29 10.60
CA PRO A 141 19.21 6.73 10.71
C PRO A 141 19.36 5.89 11.98
N ARG A 142 20.30 4.94 11.94
CA ARG A 142 20.65 4.08 13.06
C ARG A 142 20.91 4.86 14.36
#